data_AF-R6N5P2-F1
#
_entry.id   AF-R6N5P2-F1
#
_cell.length_a   1.000
_cell.length_b   1.000
_cell.length_c   1.000
_cell.angle_alpha   90.00
_cell.angle_beta   90.00
_cell.angle_gamma   90.00
#
_symmetry.space_group_name_H-M   'P 1'
#
loop_
_entity.id
_entity.type
_entity.pdbx_description
1 polymer ?
#
loop_
_entity_poly.entity_id
_entity_poly.type
_entity_poly.pdbx_seq_one_letter_code
_entity_poly.pdbx_strand_id
1 'polypeptide(L)' 'MRDKKYYIALDDFERRVVVNCLNEMRNNLIANGKYTDAVDEVLLKIIVAKQKKFKVIYKEA' A
#
# COMPACT_ATOMS: atom_id res chain seq x y z
N MET A 1 12.81 16.59 16.63
CA MET A 1 11.38 16.44 16.27
C MET A 1 11.10 14.95 16.13
N ARG A 2 10.08 14.40 16.79
CA ARG A 2 9.65 13.01 16.51
C ARG A 2 8.82 13.04 15.25
N ASP A 3 9.34 12.48 14.15
CA ASP A 3 8.57 12.32 12.91
C ASP A 3 7.28 11.56 13.21
N LYS A 4 6.14 12.15 12.81
CA LYS A 4 4.84 11.51 12.95
C LYS A 4 4.80 10.33 11.99
N LYS A 5 4.80 9.11 12.54
CA LYS A 5 4.63 7.88 11.76
C LYS A 5 3.15 7.61 11.57
N TYR A 6 2.72 7.58 10.32
CA TYR A 6 1.37 7.20 9.93
C TYR A 6 1.36 5.72 9.58
N TYR A 7 0.33 5.00 10.01
CA TYR A 7 0.13 3.59 9.72
C TYR A 7 -1.22 3.43 9.04
N ILE A 8 -1.26 2.59 7.99
CA ILE A 8 -2.49 2.20 7.31
C ILE A 8 -2.77 0.74 7.69
N ALA A 9 -3.97 0.51 8.20
CA ALA A 9 -4.52 -0.82 8.42
C ALA A 9 -5.37 -1.16 7.20
N LEU A 10 -5.07 -2.26 6.52
CA LEU A 10 -5.86 -2.77 5.39
C LEU A 10 -6.37 -4.15 5.75
N ASP A 11 -7.63 -4.43 5.43
CA ASP A 11 -8.13 -5.80 5.40
C ASP A 11 -7.62 -6.57 4.17
N ASP A 12 -7.94 -7.86 4.07
CA ASP A 12 -7.48 -8.70 2.95
C ASP A 12 -8.05 -8.26 1.60
N PHE A 13 -9.27 -7.71 1.58
CA PHE A 13 -9.91 -7.20 0.37
C PHE A 13 -9.29 -5.86 -0.06
N GLU A 14 -9.20 -4.90 0.84
CA GLU A 14 -8.56 -3.60 0.61
C GLU A 14 -7.10 -3.77 0.17
N ARG A 15 -6.35 -4.67 0.82
CA ARG A 15 -4.99 -5.01 0.41
C ARG A 15 -4.96 -5.49 -1.04
N ARG A 16 -5.88 -6.37 -1.44
CA ARG A 16 -5.95 -6.89 -2.82
C ARG A 16 -6.30 -5.79 -3.82
N VAL A 17 -7.23 -4.91 -3.48
CA VAL A 17 -7.60 -3.74 -4.31
C VAL A 17 -6.40 -2.82 -4.49
N VAL A 18 -5.70 -2.45 -3.41
CA VAL A 18 -4.53 -1.58 -3.47
C VAL A 18 -3.43 -2.19 -4.35
N VAL A 19 -3.13 -3.48 -4.19
CA VAL A 19 -2.14 -4.18 -5.04
C VAL A 19 -2.55 -4.16 -6.51
N ASN A 20 -3.83 -4.37 -6.82
CA ASN A 20 -4.31 -4.32 -8.20
C ASN A 20 -4.15 -2.91 -8.80
N CYS A 21 -4.56 -1.86 -8.08
CA CYS A 21 -4.42 -0.48 -8.54
C CYS A 21 -2.94 -0.10 -8.78
N LEU A 22 -2.03 -0.52 -7.89
CA LEU A 22 -0.60 -0.26 -8.07
C LEU A 22 -0.02 -1.01 -9.27
N ASN A 23 -0.50 -2.23 -9.55
CA ASN A 23 -0.12 -2.97 -10.74
C ASN A 23 -0.59 -2.28 -12.03
N GLU A 24 -1.83 -1.80 -12.07
CA GLU A 24 -2.35 -1.04 -13.20
C GLU A 24 -1.55 0.26 -13.42
N MET A 25 -1.23 0.98 -12.34
CA MET A 25 -0.39 2.17 -12.39
C MET A 25 1.01 1.85 -12.94
N ARG A 26 1.63 0.77 -12.48
CA ARG A 26 2.93 0.31 -12.99
C ARG A 26 2.86 0.01 -14.49
N ASN A 27 1.84 -0.73 -14.94
CA ASN A 27 1.66 -1.08 -16.35
C ASN A 27 1.48 0.18 -17.21
N ASN A 28 0.72 1.17 -16.72
CA ASN A 28 0.56 2.45 -17.39
C ASN A 28 1.87 3.23 -17.48
N LEU A 29 2.71 3.22 -16.43
CA LEU A 29 4.02 3.87 -16.47
C LEU A 29 4.96 3.19 -17.47
N ILE A 30 4.98 1.85 -17.50
CA ILE A 30 5.77 1.06 -18.46
C ILE A 30 5.33 1.38 -19.89
N ALA A 31 4.02 1.40 -20.15
CA ALA A 31 3.47 1.73 -21.46
C ALA A 31 3.86 3.15 -21.93
N ASN A 32 4.03 4.08 -20.98
CA ASN A 32 4.49 5.44 -21.23
C ASN A 32 6.03 5.59 -21.24
N GLY A 33 6.79 4.49 -21.09
CA GLY A 33 8.25 4.52 -21.03
C GLY A 33 8.82 5.26 -19.81
N LYS A 34 8.06 5.35 -18.72
CA LYS A 34 8.43 6.06 -17.48
C LYS A 34 9.01 5.11 -16.43
N TYR A 35 9.78 5.67 -15.50
CA TYR A 35 10.32 4.93 -14.36
C TYR A 35 9.21 4.43 -13.43
N THR A 36 9.38 3.19 -12.95
CA THR A 36 8.44 2.51 -12.04
C THR A 36 9.02 2.24 -10.66
N ASP A 37 10.27 2.62 -10.44
CA ASP A 37 11.02 2.43 -9.19
C ASP A 37 10.22 2.86 -7.94
N ALA A 38 9.59 4.03 -8.00
CA ALA A 38 8.76 4.54 -6.90
C ALA A 38 7.53 3.65 -6.63
N VAL A 39 6.90 3.12 -7.69
CA VAL A 39 5.72 2.24 -7.58
C VAL A 39 6.14 0.85 -7.09
N ASP A 40 7.27 0.35 -7.58
CA ASP A 40 7.84 -0.94 -7.20
C ASP A 40 8.25 -0.97 -5.72
N GLU A 41 8.82 0.12 -5.20
CA GLU A 41 9.17 0.24 -3.78
C GLU A 41 7.93 0.15 -2.88
N VAL A 42 6.83 0.82 -3.27
CA VAL A 42 5.57 0.79 -2.52
C VAL A 42 4.92 -0.59 -2.58
N LEU A 43 4.92 -1.23 -3.76
CA LEU A 43 4.44 -2.60 -3.93
C LEU A 43 5.21 -3.59 -3.06
N LEU A 44 6.54 -3.49 -3.02
CA LEU A 44 7.39 -4.31 -2.15
C LEU A 44 7.02 -4.13 -0.67
N LYS A 45 6.86 -2.88 -0.22
CA LYS A 45 6.45 -2.58 1.18
C LYS A 45 5.11 -3.22 1.53
N ILE A 46 4.14 -3.16 0.63
CA ILE A 46 2.81 -3.75 0.84
C ILE A 46 2.91 -5.27 0.85
N ILE A 47 3.62 -5.88 -0.10
CA ILE A 47 3.75 -7.34 -0.19
C ILE A 47 4.43 -7.91 1.06
N VAL A 48 5.54 -7.30 1.49
CA VAL A 48 6.33 -7.71 2.66
C VAL A 48 5.69 -7.32 3.99
N ALA A 49 4.69 -6.43 3.99
CA ALA A 49 4.01 -5.99 5.21
C ALA A 49 3.48 -7.19 6.01
N LYS A 50 3.85 -7.23 7.30
CA LYS A 50 3.45 -8.30 8.21
C LYS A 50 1.94 -8.28 8.40
N GLN A 51 1.27 -9.36 8.03
CA GLN A 51 -0.11 -9.61 8.41
C GLN A 51 -0.19 -9.78 9.92
N LYS A 52 -0.99 -8.94 10.57
CA LYS A 52 -1.29 -9.05 12.00
C LYS A 52 -2.80 -9.06 12.15
N LYS A 53 -3.32 -10.00 12.94
CA LYS A 53 -4.69 -9.92 13.43
C LYS A 53 -4.71 -8.91 14.58
N PHE A 54 -5.34 -7.77 14.37
CA PHE A 54 -5.56 -6.77 15.43
C PHE A 54 -7.03 -6.34 15.43
N LYS A 55 -7.56 -6.04 16.61
CA LYS A 55 -8.91 -5.54 16.77
C LYS A 55 -8.87 -4.03 16.63
N VAL A 56 -9.47 -3.48 15.57
CA VAL A 56 -9.66 -2.03 15.44
C VAL A 56 -10.82 -1.62 16.33
N ILE A 57 -10.57 -0.73 17.28
CA ILE A 57 -11.61 -0.12 18.12
C ILE A 57 -11.86 1.27 17.56
N TYR A 58 -12.97 1.45 16.86
CA TYR A 58 -13.43 2.76 16.44
C TYR A 58 -13.95 3.49 17.68
N LYS A 59 -13.28 4.59 18.07
CA LYS A 59 -13.88 5.57 18.96
C LYS A 59 -14.52 6.61 18.08
N GLU A 60 -15.85 6.65 18.09
CA GLU A 60 -16.60 7.77 17.53
C GLU A 60 -16.14 9.06 18.24
N ALA A 61 -15.97 10.13 17.46
CA ALA A 61 -15.55 11.44 17.93
C ALA A 61 -16.75 12.27 18.38
#